data_AF-A0A2V6CR36-F1
#
_entry.id   AF-A0A2V6CR36-F1
#
_cell.length_a   1.000
_cell.length_b   1.000
_cell.length_c   1.000
_cell.angle_alpha   90.00
_cell.angle_beta   90.00
_cell.angle_gamma   90.00
#
_symmetry.space_group_name_H-M   'P 1'
#
loop_
_entity.id
_entity.type
_entity.pdbx_description
1 polymer ?
#
loop_
_entity_poly.entity_id
_entity_poly.type
_entity_poly.pdbx_seq_one_letter_code
_entity_poly.pdbx_strand_id
1 'polypeptide(L)'
;MLIGADPTQVNLSHDEAAFDFGDFHLKPLARFTLDARLLHSRVYRFDPGARLVPIDLAVGWGPMSDQQVLDRLRITQSMRFFWYEYQNPPPIPKDQIINHATNIHIIPSTPELAAS
;
A
#
# COMPACT_ATOMS: atom_id res chain seq x y z
N MET A 1 2.27 16.87 6.35
CA MET A 1 3.67 17.15 5.95
C MET A 1 3.87 16.49 4.60
N LEU A 2 4.46 17.20 3.64
CA LEU A 2 4.75 16.64 2.33
C LEU A 2 5.93 15.66 2.43
N ILE A 3 5.80 14.46 1.87
CA ILE A 3 6.85 13.46 1.79
C ILE A 3 7.39 13.48 0.36
N GLY A 4 8.61 14.00 0.17
CA GLY A 4 9.15 14.26 -1.17
C GLY A 4 9.94 13.12 -1.81
N ALA A 5 10.33 12.10 -1.04
CA ALA A 5 11.14 11.00 -1.55
C ALA A 5 10.27 9.97 -2.31
N ASP A 6 10.74 9.53 -3.46
CA ASP A 6 10.12 8.41 -4.18
C ASP A 6 10.44 7.08 -3.51
N PRO A 7 9.53 6.09 -3.57
CA PRO A 7 9.81 4.73 -3.12
C PRO A 7 11.01 4.16 -3.84
N THR A 8 11.82 3.40 -3.10
CA THR A 8 12.97 2.69 -3.64
C THR A 8 12.70 1.19 -3.65
N GLN A 9 13.08 0.53 -4.73
CA GLN A 9 13.04 -0.92 -4.84
C GLN A 9 14.40 -1.41 -5.30
N VAL A 10 14.99 -2.30 -4.51
CA VAL A 10 16.27 -2.95 -4.84
C VAL A 10 16.01 -4.44 -4.93
N ASN A 11 16.25 -5.01 -6.12
CA ASN A 11 16.12 -6.46 -6.32
C ASN A 11 17.09 -7.19 -5.39
N LEU A 12 16.59 -8.24 -4.74
CA LEU A 12 17.43 -9.15 -3.96
C LEU A 12 18.16 -10.08 -4.92
N SER A 13 19.24 -10.68 -4.43
CA SER A 13 19.98 -11.65 -5.23
C SER A 13 19.11 -12.88 -5.52
N HIS A 14 19.34 -13.54 -6.65
CA HIS A 14 18.55 -14.72 -7.04
C HIS A 14 18.70 -15.89 -6.06
N ASP A 15 19.80 -15.94 -5.30
CA ASP A 15 20.08 -16.93 -4.27
C ASP A 15 19.49 -16.59 -2.88
N GLU A 16 18.78 -15.46 -2.75
CA GLU A 16 18.09 -15.10 -1.50
C GLU A 16 17.19 -16.26 -1.04
N ALA A 17 17.36 -16.74 0.18
CA ALA A 17 16.68 -17.95 0.63
C ALA A 17 15.15 -17.74 0.65
N ALA A 18 14.43 -18.69 0.07
CA ALA A 18 13.00 -18.79 0.33
C ALA A 18 12.78 -19.24 1.79
N PHE A 19 11.63 -18.90 2.35
CA PHE A 19 11.29 -19.24 3.72
C PHE A 19 9.83 -19.66 3.83
N ASP A 20 9.55 -20.49 4.83
CA ASP A 20 8.19 -20.93 5.13
C ASP A 20 7.49 -19.95 6.08
N PHE A 21 6.24 -19.64 5.78
CA PHE A 21 5.36 -18.81 6.59
C PHE A 21 3.97 -19.44 6.66
N GLY A 22 3.67 -20.13 7.76
CA GLY A 22 2.46 -20.93 7.87
C GLY A 22 2.42 -22.02 6.78
N ASP A 23 1.35 -22.05 5.99
CA ASP A 23 1.17 -22.99 4.89
C ASP A 23 1.82 -22.53 3.56
N PHE A 24 2.58 -21.43 3.58
CA PHE A 24 3.12 -20.80 2.39
C PHE A 24 4.64 -20.91 2.32
N HIS A 25 5.16 -21.16 1.12
CA HIS A 25 6.58 -21.08 0.80
C HIS A 25 6.85 -19.80 0.00
N LEU A 26 7.59 -18.86 0.57
CA LEU A 26 7.74 -17.50 0.05
C LEU A 26 9.15 -17.25 -0.47
N LYS A 27 9.24 -16.67 -1.67
CA LYS A 27 10.50 -16.20 -2.26
C LYS A 27 10.57 -14.68 -2.20
N PRO A 28 11.52 -14.09 -1.43
CA PRO A 28 11.79 -12.67 -1.51
C PRO A 28 12.31 -12.28 -2.89
N LEU A 29 11.80 -11.17 -3.45
CA LEU A 29 12.20 -10.68 -4.78
C LEU A 29 12.95 -9.34 -4.70
N ALA A 30 12.54 -8.47 -3.79
CA ALA A 30 13.12 -7.14 -3.65
C ALA A 30 12.95 -6.61 -2.23
N ARG A 31 13.83 -5.69 -1.85
CA ARG A 31 13.60 -4.78 -0.73
C ARG A 31 12.90 -3.54 -1.27
N PHE A 32 11.71 -3.28 -0.77
CA PHE A 32 10.93 -2.08 -1.05
C PHE A 32 10.92 -1.18 0.18
N THR A 33 11.29 0.09 0.03
CA THR A 33 11.32 1.09 1.11
C THR A 33 10.60 2.35 0.66
N LEU A 34 9.76 2.88 1.55
CA LEU A 34 8.90 4.02 1.28
C LEU A 34 8.64 4.78 2.57
N ASP A 35 8.82 6.10 2.53
CA ASP A 35 8.13 7.01 3.45
C ASP A 35 6.82 7.42 2.79
N ALA A 36 5.69 7.18 3.46
CA ALA A 36 4.39 7.53 2.91
C ALA A 36 3.38 7.92 3.96
N ARG A 37 2.35 8.59 3.47
CA ARG A 37 1.12 8.83 4.19
C ARG A 37 0.16 7.66 4.01
N LEU A 38 -0.38 7.16 5.12
CA LEU A 38 -1.49 6.22 5.06
C LEU A 38 -2.76 6.96 4.61
N LEU A 39 -3.35 6.52 3.51
CA LEU A 39 -4.56 7.10 2.92
C LEU A 39 -5.82 6.35 3.37
N HIS A 40 -5.73 5.03 3.42
CA HIS A 40 -6.77 4.13 3.89
C HIS A 40 -6.15 2.79 4.28
N SER A 41 -6.73 2.09 5.25
CA SER A 41 -6.38 0.71 5.58
C SER A 41 -7.63 -0.17 5.54
N ARG A 42 -7.46 -1.43 5.12
CA ARG A 42 -8.55 -2.40 5.13
C ARG A 42 -8.06 -3.77 5.58
N VAL A 43 -8.72 -4.29 6.61
CA VAL A 43 -8.51 -5.67 7.08
C VAL A 43 -9.47 -6.61 6.36
N TYR A 44 -8.92 -7.72 5.90
CA TYR A 44 -9.66 -8.82 5.28
C TYR A 44 -9.51 -10.07 6.15
N ARG A 45 -10.65 -10.71 6.45
CA ARG A 45 -10.70 -11.91 7.31
C ARG A 45 -11.25 -13.15 6.62
N PHE A 46 -11.94 -12.98 5.50
CA PHE A 46 -12.81 -14.00 4.94
C PHE A 46 -12.50 -14.38 3.49
N ASP A 47 -11.68 -13.60 2.78
CA ASP A 47 -11.27 -13.98 1.42
C ASP A 47 -10.07 -14.94 1.47
N PRO A 48 -9.83 -15.72 0.40
CA PRO A 48 -8.76 -16.72 0.39
C PRO A 48 -7.37 -16.15 0.68
N GLY A 49 -7.09 -14.91 0.27
CA GLY A 49 -5.80 -14.25 0.49
C GLY A 49 -5.58 -13.79 1.93
N ALA A 50 -6.63 -13.69 2.75
CA ALA A 50 -6.55 -13.13 4.11
C ALA A 50 -5.62 -13.91 5.04
N ARG A 51 -5.40 -15.20 4.79
CA ARG A 51 -4.49 -16.02 5.60
C ARG A 51 -3.02 -15.63 5.45
N LEU A 52 -2.64 -15.05 4.31
CA LEU A 52 -1.27 -14.60 4.04
C LEU A 52 -1.17 -13.08 4.14
N VAL A 53 -2.07 -12.37 3.46
CA VAL A 53 -2.11 -10.91 3.39
C VAL A 53 -3.42 -10.38 4.00
N PRO A 54 -3.55 -10.34 5.34
CA PRO A 54 -4.78 -9.89 6.01
C PRO A 54 -5.03 -8.38 5.92
N ILE A 55 -4.03 -7.57 5.55
CA ILE A 55 -4.13 -6.11 5.57
C ILE A 55 -3.75 -5.55 4.20
N ASP A 56 -4.57 -4.63 3.71
CA ASP A 56 -4.21 -3.77 2.58
C ASP A 56 -4.01 -2.33 3.07
N LEU A 57 -2.95 -1.68 2.62
CA LEU A 57 -2.66 -0.27 2.89
C LEU A 57 -2.68 0.51 1.57
N ALA A 58 -3.61 1.46 1.45
CA ALA A 58 -3.52 2.50 0.43
C ALA A 58 -2.59 3.59 0.97
N VAL A 59 -1.48 3.84 0.29
CA VAL A 59 -0.46 4.79 0.73
C VAL A 59 -0.17 5.81 -0.37
N GLY A 60 0.25 7.01 0.02
CA GLY A 60 0.62 8.09 -0.90
C GLY A 60 1.87 8.84 -0.46
N TRP A 61 2.69 9.23 -1.43
CA TRP A 61 3.86 10.09 -1.25
C TRP A 61 3.73 11.30 -2.18
N GLY A 62 4.73 12.18 -2.22
CA GLY A 62 4.70 13.39 -3.05
C GLY A 62 3.39 14.17 -2.86
N PRO A 63 2.72 14.61 -3.94
CA PRO A 63 1.43 15.30 -3.86
C PRO A 63 0.33 14.53 -3.10
N MET A 64 0.34 13.20 -3.13
CA MET A 64 -0.63 12.36 -2.43
C MET A 64 -0.35 12.22 -0.92
N SER A 65 0.69 12.87 -0.40
CA SER A 65 0.90 13.05 1.05
C SER A 65 0.33 14.39 1.58
N ASP A 66 -0.02 15.32 0.68
CA ASP A 66 -0.52 16.65 1.04
C ASP A 66 -1.99 16.60 1.49
N GLN A 67 -2.27 17.12 2.69
CA GLN A 67 -3.65 17.19 3.21
C GLN A 67 -4.57 18.00 2.31
N GLN A 68 -4.10 19.08 1.69
CA GLN A 68 -4.96 19.95 0.86
C GLN A 68 -5.47 19.21 -0.39
N VAL A 69 -4.68 18.24 -0.88
CA VAL A 69 -5.10 17.33 -1.96
C VAL A 69 -6.08 16.30 -1.41
N LEU A 70 -5.72 15.64 -0.30
CA LEU A 70 -6.50 14.54 0.27
C LEU A 70 -7.88 14.99 0.79
N ASP A 71 -8.03 16.20 1.30
CA ASP A 71 -9.32 16.77 1.72
C ASP A 71 -10.34 16.85 0.58
N ARG A 72 -9.86 16.78 -0.66
CA ARG A 72 -10.66 16.85 -1.89
C ARG A 72 -10.77 15.50 -2.60
N LEU A 73 -10.22 14.44 -2.01
CA LEU A 73 -10.32 13.07 -2.50
C LEU A 73 -11.12 12.22 -1.53
N ARG A 74 -12.03 11.41 -2.05
CA ARG A 74 -12.60 10.30 -1.29
C ARG A 74 -11.84 9.04 -1.67
N ILE A 75 -11.19 8.42 -0.70
CA ILE A 75 -10.42 7.19 -0.89
C ILE A 75 -11.12 6.04 -0.19
N THR A 76 -11.32 4.94 -0.90
CA THR A 76 -11.93 3.73 -0.35
C THR A 76 -11.14 2.50 -0.80
N GLN A 77 -11.26 1.39 -0.08
CA GLN A 77 -10.69 0.11 -0.49
C GLN A 77 -11.77 -0.96 -0.52
N SER A 78 -11.76 -1.86 -1.51
CA SER A 78 -12.62 -3.04 -1.60
C SER A 78 -12.04 -4.03 -2.60
N MET A 79 -12.39 -5.32 -2.48
CA MET A 79 -11.98 -6.37 -3.42
C MET A 79 -10.46 -6.41 -3.72
N ARG A 80 -9.61 -6.07 -2.73
CA ARG A 80 -8.15 -5.97 -2.88
C ARG A 80 -7.66 -4.82 -3.79
N PHE A 81 -8.48 -3.78 -3.96
CA PHE A 81 -8.13 -2.55 -4.66
C PHE A 81 -8.41 -1.32 -3.80
N PHE A 82 -7.74 -0.20 -4.12
CA PHE A 82 -8.15 1.12 -3.66
C PHE A 82 -8.76 1.91 -4.81
N TRP A 83 -9.70 2.79 -4.47
CA TRP A 83 -10.43 3.65 -5.38
C TRP A 83 -10.31 5.09 -4.88
N TYR A 84 -10.26 6.04 -5.82
CA TYR A 84 -10.30 7.46 -5.50
C TYR A 84 -11.37 8.17 -6.32
N GLU A 85 -12.09 9.08 -5.69
CA GLU A 85 -13.14 9.92 -6.29
C GLU A 85 -12.85 11.40 -5.98
N TYR A 86 -13.24 12.30 -6.88
CA TYR A 86 -13.16 13.75 -6.68
C TYR A 86 -14.30 14.47 -7.41
N GLN A 87 -14.59 15.69 -6.96
CA GLN A 87 -15.44 16.62 -7.70
C GLN A 87 -14.63 17.28 -8.82
N ASN A 88 -15.26 17.58 -9.96
CA ASN A 88 -14.59 18.29 -11.04
C ASN A 88 -14.41 19.79 -10.70
N PRO A 89 -13.22 20.39 -10.92
CA PRO A 89 -12.00 19.76 -11.43
C PRO A 89 -11.23 18.99 -10.33
N PRO A 90 -10.40 17.98 -10.72
CA PRO A 90 -9.59 17.24 -9.75
C PRO A 90 -8.63 18.17 -8.98
N PRO A 91 -8.25 17.83 -7.74
CA PRO A 91 -7.37 18.67 -6.93
C PRO A 91 -5.95 18.80 -7.49
N ILE A 92 -5.48 17.79 -8.23
CA ILE A 92 -4.20 17.73 -8.96
C ILE A 92 -4.40 16.93 -10.27
N PRO A 93 -3.47 16.99 -11.24
CA PRO A 93 -3.55 16.17 -12.46
C PRO A 93 -3.69 14.67 -12.12
N LYS A 94 -4.51 13.94 -12.88
CA LYS A 94 -4.79 12.51 -12.60
C LYS A 94 -3.52 11.66 -12.58
N ASP A 95 -2.57 11.93 -13.47
CA ASP A 95 -1.30 11.21 -13.52
C ASP A 95 -0.47 11.42 -12.25
N GLN A 96 -0.60 12.57 -11.58
CA GLN A 96 0.05 12.77 -10.28
C GLN A 96 -0.64 11.96 -9.17
N ILE A 97 -1.96 11.77 -9.22
CA ILE A 97 -2.65 10.86 -8.28
C ILE A 97 -2.16 9.42 -8.48
N ILE A 98 -2.13 8.97 -9.74
CA ILE A 98 -1.79 7.59 -10.12
C ILE A 98 -0.33 7.27 -9.81
N ASN A 99 0.61 8.18 -10.14
CA ASN A 99 2.04 7.91 -9.99
C ASN A 99 2.58 8.11 -8.56
N HIS A 100 1.75 8.61 -7.62
CA HIS A 100 2.18 8.87 -6.24
C HIS A 100 1.32 8.17 -5.18
N ALA A 101 0.56 7.16 -5.57
CA ALA A 101 -0.19 6.33 -4.65
C ALA A 101 -0.13 4.86 -5.06
N THR A 102 -0.23 3.96 -4.09
CA THR A 102 -0.28 2.52 -4.35
C THR A 102 -1.07 1.78 -3.27
N ASN A 103 -1.55 0.58 -3.61
CA ASN A 103 -2.15 -0.37 -2.67
C ASN A 103 -1.12 -1.46 -2.36
N ILE A 104 -0.79 -1.65 -1.08
CA ILE A 104 0.17 -2.64 -0.63
C ILE A 104 -0.55 -3.72 0.16
N HIS A 105 -0.35 -4.98 -0.23
CA HIS A 105 -0.86 -6.16 0.48
C HIS A 105 0.21 -6.63 1.48
N ILE A 106 -0.11 -6.60 2.77
CA ILE A 106 0.86 -6.78 3.85
C ILE A 106 0.73 -8.17 4.44
N ILE A 107 1.88 -8.87 4.53
CA ILE A 107 2.10 -9.96 5.48
C ILE A 107 2.64 -9.30 6.75
N PRO A 108 1.88 -9.25 7.86
CA PRO A 108 2.31 -8.57 9.08
C PRO A 108 3.47 -9.32 9.73
N SER A 109 4.43 -8.58 10.30
CA SER A 109 5.56 -9.17 11.03
C SER A 109 5.16 -9.77 12.37
N THR A 110 4.02 -9.35 12.94
CA THR A 110 3.47 -9.90 14.18
C THR A 110 1.94 -10.09 14.11
N PRO A 111 1.36 -11.01 14.90
CA PRO A 111 -0.08 -11.23 14.94
C PRO A 111 -0.89 -10.01 15.40
N GLU A 112 -0.35 -9.16 16.27
CA GLU A 112 -1.03 -7.98 16.81
C GLU A 112 -1.34 -6.96 15.70
N LEU A 113 -0.41 -6.81 14.74
CA LEU A 113 -0.62 -5.96 13.57
C LEU A 113 -1.75 -6.49 12.68
N ALA A 114 -1.98 -7.80 12.62
CA ALA A 114 -3.07 -8.41 11.85
C ALA A 114 -4.47 -8.14 12.44
N ALA A 115 -4.55 -7.74 13.71
CA ALA A 115 -5.82 -7.56 14.42
C ALA A 115 -6.33 -6.10 14.45
N SER A 116 -5.53 -5.15 13.97
CA SER A 116 -5.72 -3.69 14.11
C SER A 116 -6.60 -3.07 13.02
#